data_AF-A0A1W1V5F5-F1
#
_entry.id   AF-A0A1W1V5F5-F1
#
_cell.length_a   1.000
_cell.length_b   1.000
_cell.length_c   1.000
_cell.angle_alpha   90.00
_cell.angle_beta   90.00
_cell.angle_gamma   90.00
#
_symmetry.space_group_name_H-M   'P 1'
#
loop_
_entity.id
_entity.type
_entity.pdbx_description
1 polymer ?
#
loop_
_entity_poly.entity_id
_entity_poly.type
_entity_poly.pdbx_seq_one_letter_code
_entity_poly.pdbx_strand_id
1 'polypeptide(L)'
;MIFAVVKGFLLGLLVSIFNHYIVIRVANRMTSENIHSFKGKVVFRYLIRYATNLLALFLVYKNMPMLIATAIGLTSVKNYLYIKYILKKEGGE
;
A
#
# COMPACT_ATOMS: atom_id res chain seq x y z
N MET A 1 13.20 -2.38 -22.63
CA MET A 1 12.68 -1.21 -21.88
C MET A 1 11.25 -1.45 -21.40
N ILE A 2 10.28 -1.71 -22.27
CA ILE A 2 8.86 -1.99 -21.92
C ILE A 2 8.69 -3.15 -20.93
N PHE A 3 9.39 -4.28 -21.10
CA PHE A 3 9.32 -5.41 -20.18
C PHE A 3 9.74 -5.06 -18.73
N ALA A 4 10.71 -4.17 -18.55
CA ALA A 4 11.15 -3.73 -17.22
C ALA A 4 10.11 -2.82 -16.56
N VAL A 5 9.45 -1.96 -17.35
CA VAL A 5 8.36 -1.09 -16.88
C VAL A 5 7.16 -1.92 -16.44
N VAL A 6 6.72 -2.88 -17.27
CA VAL A 6 5.57 -3.73 -16.94
C VAL A 6 5.85 -4.59 -15.69
N LYS A 7 7.04 -5.20 -15.60
CA LYS A 7 7.43 -5.98 -14.41
C LYS A 7 7.49 -5.12 -13.15
N GLY A 8 8.07 -3.92 -13.23
CA GLY A 8 8.15 -2.99 -12.10
C GLY A 8 6.77 -2.55 -11.64
N PHE A 9 5.91 -2.17 -12.58
CA PHE A 9 4.53 -1.78 -12.28
C PHE A 9 3.73 -2.89 -11.60
N LEU A 10 3.79 -4.12 -12.14
CA LEU A 10 3.11 -5.28 -11.56
C LEU A 10 3.63 -5.61 -10.15
N LEU A 11 4.96 -5.54 -9.95
CA LEU A 11 5.57 -5.77 -8.65
C LEU A 11 5.14 -4.71 -7.63
N GLY A 12 5.12 -3.43 -8.02
CA GLY A 12 4.62 -2.34 -7.18
C GLY A 12 3.15 -2.51 -6.82
N LEU A 13 2.31 -2.90 -7.78
CA LEU A 13 0.89 -3.19 -7.57
C LEU A 13 0.69 -4.35 -6.59
N LEU A 14 1.37 -5.48 -6.81
CA LEU A 14 1.24 -6.67 -5.98
C LEU A 14 1.65 -6.40 -4.53
N VAL A 15 2.81 -5.76 -4.32
CA VAL A 15 3.28 -5.39 -2.99
C VAL A 15 2.27 -4.47 -2.29
N SER A 16 1.74 -3.49 -3.01
CA SER A 16 0.80 -2.52 -2.43
C SER A 16 -0.56 -3.14 -2.09
N ILE A 17 -1.10 -4.01 -2.96
CA ILE A 17 -2.33 -4.78 -2.68
C ILE A 17 -2.13 -5.70 -1.48
N PHE A 18 -1.00 -6.43 -1.43
CA PHE A 18 -0.71 -7.36 -0.34
C PHE A 18 -0.58 -6.64 1.01
N ASN A 19 0.16 -5.52 1.03
CA ASN A 19 0.25 -4.65 2.20
C ASN A 19 -1.12 -4.18 2.67
N HIS A 20 -1.95 -3.75 1.74
CA HIS A 20 -3.28 -3.26 2.06
C HIS A 20 -4.17 -4.36 2.64
N TYR A 21 -4.13 -5.57 2.06
CA TYR A 21 -4.87 -6.72 2.57
C TYR A 21 -4.46 -7.09 4.00
N ILE A 22 -3.16 -7.06 4.32
CA ILE A 22 -2.66 -7.26 5.69
C ILE A 22 -3.20 -6.17 6.61
N VAL A 23 -3.13 -4.90 6.20
CA VAL A 23 -3.61 -3.78 7.02
C VAL A 23 -5.10 -3.91 7.31
N ILE A 24 -5.95 -4.18 6.32
CA ILE A 24 -7.40 -4.35 6.51
C ILE A 24 -7.72 -5.55 7.39
N ARG A 25 -7.15 -6.73 7.09
CA ARG A 25 -7.48 -7.96 7.81
C ARG A 25 -7.17 -7.84 9.30
N VAL A 26 -6.04 -7.24 9.62
CA VAL A 26 -5.64 -7.03 11.01
C VAL A 26 -6.38 -5.82 11.61
N ALA A 27 -6.82 -4.83 10.82
CA ALA A 27 -7.64 -3.72 11.33
C ALA A 27 -9.02 -4.20 11.76
N ASN A 28 -9.66 -5.03 10.94
CA ASN A 28 -10.96 -5.65 11.26
C ASN A 28 -10.90 -6.55 12.50
N ARG A 29 -9.75 -7.16 12.80
CA ARG A 29 -9.54 -7.90 14.07
C ARG A 29 -9.34 -7.01 15.30
N MET A 30 -8.94 -5.75 15.12
CA MET A 30 -8.66 -4.83 16.23
C MET A 30 -9.82 -3.90 16.56
N THR A 31 -10.84 -3.78 15.70
CA THR A 31 -12.05 -3.00 15.99
C THR A 31 -12.78 -3.46 17.25
N SER A 32 -12.48 -4.66 17.76
CA SER A 32 -13.05 -5.23 18.98
C SER A 32 -12.27 -4.92 20.28
N GLU A 33 -11.07 -4.32 20.23
CA GLU A 33 -10.25 -4.08 21.43
C GLU A 33 -9.72 -2.64 21.54
N ASN A 34 -10.20 -1.94 22.58
CA ASN A 34 -9.59 -0.78 23.26
C ASN A 34 -9.00 0.36 22.40
N ILE A 35 -9.75 1.48 22.34
CA ILE A 35 -9.47 2.73 21.62
C ILE A 35 -8.12 3.38 22.02
N HIS A 36 -7.62 3.16 23.24
CA HIS A 36 -6.43 3.86 23.74
C HIS A 36 -5.10 3.34 23.14
N SER A 37 -5.03 2.07 22.75
CA SER A 37 -3.86 1.47 22.05
C SER A 37 -3.94 1.60 20.52
N PHE A 38 -5.02 2.17 20.00
CA PHE A 38 -5.31 2.23 18.57
C PHE A 38 -4.28 3.10 17.80
N LYS A 39 -3.90 4.25 18.35
CA LYS A 39 -2.95 5.18 17.69
C LYS A 39 -1.57 4.56 17.46
N GLY A 40 -0.99 3.93 18.48
CA GLY A 40 0.35 3.30 18.38
C GLY A 40 0.38 2.14 17.39
N LYS A 41 -0.66 1.29 17.39
CA LYS A 41 -0.76 0.17 16.44
C LYS A 41 -0.99 0.64 15.00
N VAL A 42 -1.72 1.74 14.78
CA VAL A 42 -1.89 2.34 13.45
C VAL A 42 -0.57 2.90 12.94
N VAL A 43 0.18 3.66 13.75
CA VAL A 43 1.50 4.18 13.37
C VAL A 43 2.46 3.05 13.02
N PHE A 44 2.54 2.01 13.85
CA PHE A 44 3.39 0.85 13.60
C PHE A 44 3.08 0.16 12.26
N ARG A 45 1.80 0.08 11.86
CA ARG A 45 1.39 -0.48 10.57
C ARG A 45 1.73 0.40 9.39
N TYR A 46 1.60 1.72 9.53
CA TYR A 46 2.12 2.65 8.52
C TYR A 46 3.63 2.48 8.37
N LEU A 47 4.33 2.24 9.46
CA LEU A 47 5.77 1.96 9.48
C LEU A 47 6.10 0.66 8.73
N ILE A 48 5.37 -0.44 8.99
CA ILE A 48 5.50 -1.70 8.22
C ILE A 48 5.23 -1.47 6.73
N ARG A 49 4.20 -0.70 6.38
CA ARG A 49 3.87 -0.37 4.98
C ARG A 49 4.99 0.42 4.32
N TYR A 50 5.59 1.39 5.01
CA TYR A 50 6.72 2.14 4.47
C TYR A 50 7.97 1.27 4.33
N ALA A 51 8.24 0.40 5.30
CA ALA A 51 9.37 -0.53 5.25
C ALA A 51 9.25 -1.49 4.05
N THR A 52 8.08 -2.08 3.82
CA THR A 52 7.82 -2.96 2.66
C THR A 52 7.86 -2.22 1.33
N ASN A 53 7.36 -0.98 1.26
CA ASN A 53 7.51 -0.14 0.07
C ASN A 53 8.99 0.17 -0.23
N LEU A 54 9.77 0.48 0.80
CA LEU A 54 11.22 0.70 0.70
C LEU A 54 11.94 -0.57 0.24
N LEU A 55 11.60 -1.73 0.78
CA LEU A 55 12.15 -3.02 0.35
C LEU A 55 11.83 -3.34 -1.10
N ALA A 56 10.61 -3.05 -1.56
CA ALA A 56 10.22 -3.24 -2.95
C ALA A 56 11.00 -2.33 -3.90
N LEU A 57 11.19 -1.05 -3.53
CA LEU A 57 12.02 -0.11 -4.30
C LEU A 57 13.50 -0.53 -4.27
N PHE A 58 13.99 -1.00 -3.12
CA PHE A 58 15.35 -1.49 -2.97
C PHE A 58 15.60 -2.73 -3.82
N LEU A 59 14.64 -3.65 -3.97
CA LEU A 59 14.78 -4.82 -4.83
C LEU A 59 15.01 -4.46 -6.31
N VAL A 60 14.44 -3.36 -6.77
CA VAL A 60 14.49 -2.93 -8.17
C VAL A 60 15.47 -1.77 -8.42
N TYR A 61 16.25 -1.36 -7.41
CA TYR A 61 17.07 -0.14 -7.45
C TYR A 61 18.08 -0.09 -8.59
N LYS A 62 18.57 -1.25 -9.02
CA LYS A 62 19.56 -1.36 -10.11
C LYS A 62 18.98 -1.02 -11.48
N ASN A 63 17.66 -0.97 -11.64
CA ASN A 63 16.99 -0.76 -12.92
C ASN A 63 16.03 0.43 -12.85
N MET A 64 16.54 1.62 -13.20
CA MET A 64 15.82 2.90 -13.16
C MET A 64 14.38 2.85 -13.70
N PRO A 65 14.10 2.36 -14.93
CA PRO A 65 12.73 2.31 -15.44
C PRO A 65 11.83 1.34 -14.66
N MET A 66 12.38 0.26 -14.11
CA MET A 66 11.64 -0.65 -13.23
C MET A 66 11.34 -0.01 -11.88
N LEU A 67 12.27 0.77 -11.33
CA LEU A 67 12.09 1.50 -10.08
C LEU A 67 10.99 2.57 -10.18
N ILE A 68 11.01 3.37 -11.25
CA ILE A 68 9.95 4.37 -11.51
C ILE A 68 8.60 3.69 -11.65
N ALA A 69 8.51 2.61 -12.44
CA ALA A 69 7.28 1.87 -12.62
C ALA A 69 6.75 1.24 -11.32
N THR A 70 7.66 0.73 -10.47
CA THR A 70 7.32 0.19 -9.14
C THR A 70 6.78 1.27 -8.23
N ALA A 71 7.41 2.45 -8.22
CA ALA A 71 6.94 3.59 -7.43
C ALA A 71 5.53 4.03 -7.85
N ILE A 72 5.25 4.06 -9.16
CA ILE A 72 3.91 4.35 -9.69
C ILE A 72 2.91 3.30 -9.19
N GLY A 73 3.20 2.00 -9.37
CA GLY A 73 2.32 0.91 -8.95
C GLY A 73 2.03 0.91 -7.44
N LEU A 74 3.05 1.23 -6.62
CA LEU A 74 2.90 1.39 -5.17
C LEU A 74 1.92 2.52 -4.81
N THR A 75 1.94 3.62 -5.57
CA THR A 75 1.15 4.82 -5.31
C THR A 75 -0.29 4.70 -5.83
N SER A 76 -0.50 3.98 -6.94
CA SER A 76 -1.83 3.76 -7.55
C SER A 76 -2.85 3.16 -6.58
N VAL A 77 -2.44 2.20 -5.75
CA VAL A 77 -3.35 1.58 -4.77
C VAL A 77 -3.77 2.58 -3.69
N LYS A 78 -2.87 3.47 -3.25
CA LYS A 78 -3.20 4.52 -2.26
C LYS A 78 -4.26 5.47 -2.81
N ASN A 79 -4.13 5.88 -4.08
CA ASN A 79 -5.11 6.72 -4.76
C ASN A 79 -6.44 5.99 -4.99
N TYR A 80 -6.42 4.73 -5.44
CA TYR A 80 -7.64 3.94 -5.62
C TYR A 80 -8.45 3.82 -4.32
N LEU A 81 -7.77 3.58 -3.20
CA LEU A 81 -8.42 3.46 -1.90
C LEU A 81 -8.92 4.79 -1.36
N TYR A 82 -8.17 5.87 -1.57
CA TYR A 82 -8.59 7.22 -1.19
C TYR A 82 -9.86 7.62 -1.94
N ILE A 83 -9.89 7.40 -3.26
CA ILE A 83 -11.05 7.62 -4.11
C ILE A 83 -12.22 6.74 -3.67
N LYS A 84 -12.00 5.45 -3.40
CA LYS A 84 -13.04 4.54 -2.92
C LYS A 84 -13.59 4.93 -1.54
N TYR A 85 -12.76 5.42 -0.62
CA TYR A 85 -13.21 5.88 0.69
C TYR A 85 -14.01 7.18 0.60
N ILE A 86 -13.60 8.12 -0.26
CA ILE A 86 -14.35 9.36 -0.51
C ILE A 86 -15.69 9.05 -1.18
N LEU A 87 -15.70 8.28 -2.27
CA LEU A 87 -16.93 7.90 -2.98
C LEU A 87 -17.89 7.10 -2.08
N LYS A 88 -17.36 6.25 -1.18
CA LYS A 88 -18.21 5.54 -0.20
C LYS A 88 -18.79 6.48 0.87
N LYS A 89 -18.14 7.60 1.16
CA LYS A 89 -18.63 8.61 2.10
C LYS A 89 -19.70 9.52 1.47
N GLU A 90 -19.65 9.71 0.14
CA GLU A 90 -20.65 10.50 -0.60
C GLU A 90 -21.89 9.68 -1.01
N GLY A 91 -21.80 8.35 -1.09
CA GLY A 91 -22.94 7.47 -1.40
C GLY A 91 -23.65 6.86 -0.18
N GLY A 92 -23.43 7.40 1.02
CA GLY A 92 -24.05 6.93 2.27
C GLY A 92 -25.03 7.96 2.83
N GLU A 93 -26.16 8.13 2.14
CA GLU A 93 -27.43 8.59 2.73
C GLU A 93 -28.21 7.38 3.27
#